data_AF-A0A316P7M3-F1
#
_entry.id   AF-A0A316P7M3-F1
#
_cell.length_a   1.000
_cell.length_b   1.000
_cell.length_c   1.000
_cell.angle_alpha   90.00
_cell.angle_beta   90.00
_cell.angle_gamma   90.00
#
_symmetry.space_group_name_H-M   'P 1'
#
loop_
_entity.id
_entity.type
_entity.pdbx_description
1 polymer ?
#
loop_
_entity_poly.entity_id
_entity_poly.type
_entity_poly.pdbx_seq_one_letter_code
_entity_poly.pdbx_strand_id
1 'polypeptide(L)' 'MPNIKPISDLRNYSDVLHDVAVGAPVFLTKNGRGRYAILDMQDFEK' A
#
# COMPACT_ATOMS: atom_id res chain seq x y z
N MET A 1 -8.14 -8.81 -6.14
CA MET A 1 -8.76 -7.96 -5.09
C MET A 1 -7.74 -6.91 -4.69
N PRO A 2 -8.13 -5.64 -4.48
CA PRO A 2 -7.18 -4.61 -4.06
C PRO A 2 -6.58 -4.97 -2.69
N ASN A 3 -5.26 -4.84 -2.55
CA ASN A 3 -4.58 -5.09 -1.28
C ASN A 3 -4.77 -3.86 -0.38
N ILE A 4 -5.59 -4.01 0.67
CA ILE A 4 -5.99 -2.92 1.56
C ILE A 4 -5.51 -3.22 2.98
N LYS A 5 -4.73 -2.30 3.57
CA LYS A 5 -4.22 -2.39 4.95
C LYS A 5 -4.56 -1.12 5.75
N PRO A 6 -4.70 -1.17 7.08
CA PRO A 6 -4.80 0.04 7.88
C PRO A 6 -3.47 0.78 7.95
N ILE A 7 -3.51 2.11 8.07
CA ILE A 7 -2.30 2.95 8.19
C ILE A 7 -1.45 2.59 9.43
N SER A 8 -2.04 1.94 10.44
CA SER A 8 -1.33 1.45 11.61
C SER A 8 -0.30 0.35 11.30
N ASP A 9 -0.45 -0.37 10.18
CA ASP A 9 0.47 -1.44 9.79
C ASP A 9 1.85 -0.89 9.40
N LEU A 10 1.93 0.41 9.07
CA LEU A 10 3.21 1.08 8.84
C LEU A 10 4.13 1.12 10.07
N ARG A 11 3.64 0.77 11.27
CA ARG A 11 4.53 0.54 12.43
C ARG A 11 5.55 -0.58 12.14
N ASN A 12 5.14 -1.59 11.37
CA ASN A 12 5.99 -2.65 10.85
C ASN A 12 5.97 -2.61 9.33
N TYR A 13 6.54 -1.53 8.77
CA TYR A 13 6.40 -1.23 7.35
C TYR A 13 6.94 -2.31 6.40
N SER A 14 7.84 -3.19 6.86
CA SER A 14 8.38 -4.30 6.06
C SER A 14 7.30 -5.23 5.50
N ASP A 15 6.28 -5.58 6.29
CA ASP A 15 5.17 -6.45 5.85
C ASP A 15 4.25 -5.75 4.85
N VAL A 16 4.16 -4.42 4.95
CA VAL A 16 3.41 -3.60 3.99
C VAL A 16 4.16 -3.52 2.67
N LEU A 17 5.48 -3.31 2.71
CA LEU A 17 6.33 -3.21 1.52
C LEU A 17 6.51 -4.55 0.81
N HIS A 18 6.48 -5.68 1.53
CA HIS A 18 6.57 -7.01 0.94
C HIS A 18 5.48 -7.28 -0.10
N ASP A 19 4.29 -6.71 0.11
CA ASP A 19 3.16 -6.91 -0.76
C ASP A 19 3.08 -5.91 -1.93
N VAL A 20 4.00 -4.94 -2.01
CA VAL A 20 4.06 -3.96 -3.10
C VAL A 20 4.83 -4.57 -4.27
N ALA A 21 4.19 -4.64 -5.43
CA ALA A 21 4.82 -5.09 -6.67
C ALA A 21 4.27 -4.33 -7.87
N VAL A 22 4.94 -4.43 -9.02
CA VAL A 22 4.49 -3.83 -10.28
C VAL A 22 3.07 -4.31 -10.64
N GLY A 23 2.16 -3.38 -10.85
CA GLY A 23 0.73 -3.59 -11.10
C GLY A 23 -0.09 -3.98 -9.86
N ALA A 24 0.54 -4.05 -8.69
CA ALA A 24 -0.05 -4.50 -7.43
C ALA A 24 0.23 -3.48 -6.29
N PRO A 25 -0.46 -2.33 -6.29
CA PRO A 25 -0.35 -1.36 -5.21
C PRO A 25 -0.97 -1.87 -3.91
N VAL A 26 -0.44 -1.35 -2.80
CA VAL A 26 -1.06 -1.47 -1.48
C VAL A 26 -1.78 -0.17 -1.14
N PHE A 27 -3.09 -0.26 -0.84
CA PHE A 27 -3.90 0.87 -0.41
C PHE A 27 -4.00 0.91 1.11
N LEU A 28 -3.78 2.10 1.68
CA LEU A 28 -3.88 2.31 3.12
C LEU A 28 -5.18 3.01 3.50
N THR A 29 -5.81 2.51 4.56
CA THR A 29 -7.00 3.10 5.15
C THR A 29 -6.69 3.82 6.46
N LYS A 30 -7.42 4.91 6.72
CA LYS A 30 -7.47 5.55 8.04
C LYS A 30 -8.93 5.63 8.46
N ASN A 31 -9.26 5.00 9.59
CA ASN A 31 -10.63 4.90 10.11
C ASN A 31 -11.61 4.31 9.06
N GLY A 32 -11.21 3.21 8.40
CA GLY A 32 -12.02 2.52 7.41
C GLY A 32 -12.16 3.21 6.05
N ARG A 33 -11.50 4.36 5.83
CA ARG A 33 -11.52 5.10 4.57
C ARG A 33 -10.17 5.04 3.88
N GLY A 34 -10.17 4.70 2.59
CA GLY A 34 -8.96 4.77 1.75
C GLY A 34 -8.36 6.17 1.80
N ARG A 35 -7.04 6.26 1.95
CA ARG A 35 -6.36 7.55 2.16
C ARG A 35 -5.02 7.67 1.44
N TYR A 36 -4.26 6.59 1.36
CA TYR A 36 -2.96 6.57 0.68
C TYR A 36 -2.83 5.32 -0.17
N ALA A 37 -1.89 5.32 -1.10
CA ALA A 37 -1.45 4.15 -1.84
C ALA A 37 0.08 4.10 -1.80
N ILE A 38 0.63 2.89 -1.77
CA ILE A 38 2.06 2.61 -1.95
C ILE A 38 2.17 1.86 -3.27
N LEU A 39 3.00 2.42 -4.15
CA LEU A 39 3.20 1.96 -5.52
C LEU A 39 4.65 1.51 -5.66
N ASP A 40 4.88 0.53 -6.55
CA ASP A 40 6.21 0.30 -7.08
C ASP A 40 6.66 1.54 -7.86
N MET A 41 7.96 1.87 -7.81
CA MET A 41 8.50 3.03 -8.50
C MET A 41 8.25 2.97 -10.01
N GLN A 42 8.28 1.78 -10.62
CA GLN A 42 7.99 1.62 -12.04
C GLN A 42 6.55 1.99 -12.40
N ASP A 43 5.60 1.87 -11.48
CA ASP A 43 4.23 2.31 -11.72
C ASP A 43 4.03 3.78 -11.42
N PHE A 44 4.84 4.36 -10.53
CA PHE A 44 4.83 5.80 -10.26
C PHE A 44 5.48 6.62 -11.38
N GLU A 45 6.50 6.07 -12.04
CA GLU A 45 7.26 6.76 -13.09
C GLU A 45 6.66 6.63 -14.51
N LYS A 46 5.56 5.87 -14.67
CA LYS A 46 4.79 5.75 -15.92
C LYS A 46 3.87 6.95 -16.14
#